data_AF-A0A7V2W4H3-F1
#
_entry.id   AF-A0A7V2W4H3-F1
#
_cell.length_a   1.000
_cell.length_b   1.000
_cell.length_c   1.000
_cell.angle_alpha   90.00
_cell.angle_beta   90.00
_cell.angle_gamma   90.00
#
_symmetry.space_group_name_H-M   'P 1'
#
loop_
_entity.id
_entity.type
_entity.pdbx_description
1 polymer ?
#
loop_
_entity_poly.entity_id
_entity_poly.type
_entity_poly.pdbx_seq_one_letter_code
_entity_poly.pdbx_strand_id
1 'polypeptide(L)'
;MKKFLLFFALSIFFFACGGDSAKDSSSSNAPKPKSMVADEPADDGKGIGEITHVDLNDPLDAAMVEKGKGIYEMKCAACHKLTDQRVVGPGWKGVTKIRKPEWIMNMITNADVMLEKDPAAQELLKECLVRMPNQNISIEDARAVLEFMFQNDAG
;
A
#
# COMPACT_ATOMS: atom_id res chain seq x y z
N MET A 1 -27.28 28.42 -19.45
CA MET A 1 -28.32 28.30 -20.50
C MET A 1 -28.48 26.82 -20.82
N LYS A 2 -29.54 26.21 -20.29
CA LYS A 2 -29.90 24.79 -20.49
C LYS A 2 -30.65 24.68 -21.82
N LYS A 3 -30.26 23.74 -22.69
CA LYS A 3 -31.13 23.27 -23.78
C LYS A 3 -31.20 21.75 -23.68
N PHE A 4 -32.32 21.32 -23.09
CA PHE A 4 -32.81 19.96 -23.01
C PHE A 4 -33.99 19.89 -23.98
N LEU A 5 -33.91 19.08 -25.02
CA LEU A 5 -34.98 18.75 -25.98
C LEU A 5 -34.42 17.62 -26.86
N LEU A 6 -35.12 16.55 -27.23
CA LEU A 6 -36.40 15.94 -26.85
C LEU A 6 -36.47 14.67 -27.73
N PHE A 7 -36.87 13.53 -27.15
CA PHE A 7 -37.55 12.38 -27.77
C PHE A 7 -37.29 11.97 -29.24
N PHE A 8 -36.95 10.70 -29.44
CA PHE A 8 -37.76 9.85 -30.33
C PHE A 8 -37.77 8.39 -29.85
N ALA A 9 -38.96 7.81 -29.91
CA ALA A 9 -39.30 6.48 -29.46
C ALA A 9 -39.32 5.48 -30.63
N LEU A 10 -39.39 4.20 -30.25
CA LEU A 10 -40.21 3.16 -30.88
C LEU A 10 -39.60 2.32 -32.04
N SER A 11 -39.23 1.09 -31.64
CA SER A 11 -39.54 -0.21 -32.29
C SER A 11 -38.93 -0.57 -33.65
N ILE A 12 -38.38 -1.79 -33.79
CA ILE A 12 -39.07 -3.02 -34.21
C ILE A 12 -38.02 -4.15 -34.37
N PHE A 13 -38.42 -5.35 -33.92
CA PHE A 13 -37.82 -6.68 -34.14
C PHE A 13 -37.41 -6.97 -35.60
N PHE A 14 -36.30 -7.70 -35.81
CA PHE A 14 -36.29 -8.84 -36.73
C PHE A 14 -35.30 -9.92 -36.27
N PHE A 15 -35.87 -11.10 -35.97
CA PHE A 15 -35.21 -12.40 -35.97
C PHE A 15 -34.78 -12.73 -37.40
N ALA A 16 -33.55 -13.18 -37.61
CA ALA A 16 -33.19 -13.99 -38.77
C ALA A 16 -32.05 -14.96 -38.40
N CYS A 17 -32.44 -16.22 -38.18
CA CYS A 17 -31.58 -17.38 -38.09
C CYS A 17 -31.63 -18.09 -39.45
N GLY A 18 -30.47 -18.50 -39.95
CA GLY A 18 -30.28 -19.34 -41.13
C GLY A 18 -28.82 -19.21 -41.58
N GLY A 19 -28.02 -20.27 -41.70
CA GLY A 19 -28.21 -21.71 -41.57
C GLY A 19 -27.09 -22.37 -42.38
N ASP A 20 -26.36 -23.30 -41.73
CA ASP A 20 -25.68 -24.49 -42.29
C ASP A 20 -24.55 -24.30 -43.35
N SER A 21 -23.37 -24.91 -43.35
CA SER A 21 -22.71 -26.02 -42.63
C SER A 21 -21.18 -25.95 -42.85
N ALA A 22 -20.37 -26.33 -41.85
CA ALA A 22 -19.22 -27.26 -41.95
C ALA A 22 -18.21 -27.10 -40.79
N LYS A 23 -18.09 -28.17 -39.98
CA LYS A 23 -16.88 -28.72 -39.32
C LYS A 23 -16.04 -27.77 -38.44
N ASP A 24 -15.71 -28.08 -37.18
CA ASP A 24 -15.35 -29.37 -36.61
C ASP A 24 -15.66 -29.39 -35.11
N SER A 25 -16.12 -30.56 -34.65
CA SER A 25 -16.03 -30.96 -33.25
C SER A 25 -14.57 -31.25 -32.92
N SER A 26 -14.01 -30.56 -31.92
CA SER A 26 -12.92 -31.09 -31.12
C SER A 26 -12.89 -30.40 -29.77
N SER A 27 -13.42 -31.11 -28.79
CA SER A 27 -13.05 -31.02 -27.38
C SER A 27 -11.53 -31.09 -27.28
N SER A 28 -10.87 -29.94 -27.13
CA SER A 28 -9.47 -29.87 -26.73
C SER A 28 -9.41 -29.52 -25.25
N ASN A 29 -9.23 -30.58 -24.46
CA ASN A 29 -8.77 -30.51 -23.09
C ASN A 29 -7.29 -30.07 -23.15
N ALA A 30 -7.05 -28.78 -23.42
CA ALA A 30 -5.72 -28.18 -23.47
C ALA A 30 -5.35 -27.69 -22.06
N PRO A 31 -4.15 -28.02 -21.53
CA PRO A 31 -3.70 -27.47 -20.26
C PRO A 31 -3.56 -25.96 -20.40
N LYS A 32 -4.14 -25.19 -19.47
CA LYS A 32 -3.87 -23.76 -19.34
C LYS A 32 -2.36 -23.53 -19.26
N PRO A 33 -1.79 -22.49 -19.92
CA PRO A 33 -0.39 -22.18 -19.78
C PRO A 33 -0.07 -21.90 -18.30
N LYS A 34 0.94 -22.60 -17.76
CA LYS A 34 1.48 -22.31 -16.43
C LYS A 34 2.12 -20.92 -16.48
N SER A 35 1.63 -20.02 -15.63
CA SER A 35 2.26 -18.73 -15.36
C SER A 35 3.74 -18.95 -15.02
N MET A 36 4.64 -18.18 -15.65
CA MET A 36 6.08 -18.17 -15.35
C MET A 36 6.44 -17.24 -14.18
N VAL A 37 5.44 -16.77 -13.42
CA VAL A 37 5.70 -16.07 -12.17
C VAL A 37 5.99 -17.14 -11.13
N ALA A 38 7.23 -17.18 -10.64
CA ALA A 38 7.56 -17.95 -9.44
C ALA A 38 6.53 -17.62 -8.35
N ASP A 39 6.12 -18.60 -7.56
CA ASP A 39 5.26 -18.33 -6.41
C ASP A 39 5.93 -17.24 -5.57
N GLU A 40 5.37 -16.02 -5.57
CA GLU A 40 5.81 -14.93 -4.71
C GLU A 40 5.79 -15.48 -3.28
N PRO A 41 6.89 -15.36 -2.52
CA PRO A 41 6.91 -15.85 -1.15
C PRO A 41 5.73 -15.24 -0.40
N ALA A 42 5.05 -16.06 0.40
CA ALA A 42 3.90 -15.62 1.16
C ALA A 42 4.26 -14.36 1.97
N ASP A 43 3.47 -13.30 1.79
CA ASP A 43 3.63 -12.03 2.51
C ASP A 43 3.51 -12.29 4.02
N ASP A 44 4.64 -12.19 4.73
CA ASP A 44 4.71 -12.36 6.17
C ASP A 44 4.29 -11.09 6.93
N GLY A 45 3.89 -10.03 6.21
CA GLY A 45 3.45 -8.74 6.74
C GLY A 45 4.59 -7.87 7.28
N LYS A 46 5.86 -8.25 7.10
CA LYS A 46 7.04 -7.45 7.49
C LYS A 46 7.53 -6.53 6.37
N GLY A 47 6.95 -6.68 5.19
CA GLY A 47 7.34 -5.93 3.99
C GLY A 47 8.67 -6.40 3.41
N ILE A 48 9.23 -5.59 2.52
CA ILE A 48 10.41 -5.94 1.73
C ILE A 48 11.63 -5.12 2.18
N GLY A 49 12.54 -5.76 2.91
CA GLY A 49 13.79 -5.14 3.35
C GLY A 49 14.64 -6.02 4.27
N GLU A 50 15.72 -5.44 4.78
CA GLU A 50 16.69 -6.13 5.65
C GLU A 50 16.17 -6.33 7.09
N ILE A 51 15.16 -5.55 7.50
CA ILE A 51 14.61 -5.62 8.85
C ILE A 51 13.62 -6.77 8.90
N THR A 52 14.04 -7.87 9.51
CA THR A 52 13.24 -9.10 9.63
C THR A 52 12.81 -9.38 11.07
N HIS A 53 13.31 -8.62 12.04
CA HIS A 53 12.97 -8.71 13.46
C HIS A 53 13.18 -7.35 14.12
N VAL A 54 12.29 -6.98 15.05
CA VAL A 54 12.43 -5.77 15.87
C VAL A 54 12.12 -6.10 17.32
N ASP A 55 13.07 -5.79 18.21
CA ASP A 55 12.83 -5.81 19.65
C ASP A 55 12.19 -4.49 20.09
N LEU A 56 10.98 -4.60 20.66
CA LEU A 56 10.25 -3.47 21.23
C LEU A 56 10.61 -3.30 22.71
N ASN A 57 10.68 -2.04 23.16
CA ASN A 57 10.85 -1.78 24.58
C ASN A 57 9.48 -1.81 25.26
N ASP A 58 9.45 -2.38 26.46
CA ASP A 58 8.31 -2.31 27.37
C ASP A 58 8.83 -2.12 28.81
N PRO A 59 8.69 -0.93 29.41
CA PRO A 59 8.05 0.28 28.86
C PRO A 59 8.88 0.93 27.73
N LEU A 60 8.25 1.85 26.98
CA LEU A 60 8.96 2.64 25.96
C LEU A 60 10.12 3.44 26.58
N ASP A 61 11.22 3.53 25.84
CA ASP A 61 12.39 4.31 26.23
C ASP A 61 12.16 5.80 25.94
N ALA A 62 12.13 6.62 26.99
CA ALA A 62 11.85 8.05 26.87
C ALA A 62 12.88 8.84 26.03
N ALA A 63 14.16 8.45 26.07
CA ALA A 63 15.20 9.11 25.27
C ALA A 63 15.05 8.76 23.79
N MET A 64 14.69 7.51 23.50
CA MET A 64 14.43 7.04 22.13
C MET A 64 13.17 7.70 21.54
N VAL A 65 12.11 7.85 22.35
CA VAL A 65 10.91 8.60 21.99
C VAL A 65 11.25 10.05 21.64
N GLU A 66 12.01 10.75 22.48
CA GLU A 66 12.38 12.16 22.22
C GLU A 66 13.24 12.29 20.97
N LYS A 67 14.20 11.37 20.76
CA LYS A 67 14.99 11.29 19.52
C LYS A 67 14.09 11.08 18.29
N GLY A 68 13.16 10.13 18.37
CA GLY A 68 12.20 9.83 17.30
C GLY A 68 11.30 11.00 16.95
N LYS A 69 10.82 11.72 17.97
CA LYS A 69 10.04 12.94 17.80
C LYS A 69 10.83 14.03 17.08
N GLY A 70 12.08 14.27 17.46
CA GLY A 70 12.95 15.23 16.76
C GLY A 70 13.15 14.87 15.29
N ILE A 71 13.32 13.58 14.98
CA ILE A 71 13.41 13.11 13.59
C ILE A 71 12.09 13.34 12.84
N TYR A 72 10.95 13.02 13.47
CA TYR A 72 9.63 13.27 12.88
C TYR A 72 9.45 14.74 12.52
N GLU A 73 9.78 15.66 13.44
CA GLU A 73 9.66 17.10 13.21
C GLU A 73 10.52 17.57 12.04
N MET A 74 11.76 17.07 11.92
CA MET A 74 12.68 17.47 10.87
C MET A 74 12.39 16.84 9.50
N LYS A 75 11.96 15.58 9.45
CA LYS A 75 11.94 14.79 8.21
C LYS A 75 10.56 14.26 7.80
N CYS A 76 9.57 14.24 8.69
CA CYS A 76 8.29 13.57 8.46
C CYS A 76 7.09 14.52 8.54
N ALA A 77 7.12 15.51 9.42
CA ALA A 77 5.97 16.37 9.77
C ALA A 77 5.44 17.25 8.62
N ALA A 78 6.28 17.49 7.60
CA ALA A 78 5.88 18.17 6.37
C ALA A 78 4.84 17.36 5.57
N CYS A 79 4.89 16.02 5.66
CA CYS A 79 4.07 15.11 4.87
C CYS A 79 3.03 14.34 5.69
N HIS A 80 3.36 13.99 6.94
CA HIS A 80 2.55 13.15 7.81
C HIS A 80 2.06 13.94 9.02
N LYS A 81 0.84 13.64 9.47
CA LYS A 81 0.29 14.15 10.74
C LYS A 81 0.26 13.03 11.77
N LEU A 82 0.36 13.41 13.04
CA LEU A 82 0.21 12.51 14.19
C LEU A 82 -1.23 11.99 14.36
N THR A 83 -2.19 12.62 13.68
CA THR A 83 -3.59 12.22 13.62
C THR A 83 -3.83 11.22 12.48
N ASP A 84 -5.09 10.92 12.18
CA ASP A 84 -5.52 10.16 11.00
C ASP A 84 -5.61 11.02 9.73
N GLN A 85 -5.35 12.32 9.83
CA GLN A 85 -5.46 13.24 8.71
C GLN A 85 -4.34 13.01 7.68
N ARG A 86 -4.75 12.69 6.45
CA ARG A 86 -3.86 12.68 5.27
C ARG A 86 -3.58 14.10 4.80
N VAL A 87 -2.31 14.41 4.52
CA VAL A 87 -1.89 15.68 3.90
C VAL A 87 -1.13 15.41 2.61
N VAL A 88 0.08 14.87 2.72
CA VAL A 88 0.83 14.31 1.58
C VAL A 88 0.90 12.80 1.75
N GLY A 89 1.41 12.35 2.89
CA GLY A 89 1.35 10.95 3.32
C GLY A 89 0.15 10.68 4.23
N PRO A 90 -0.09 9.40 4.56
CA PRO A 90 -1.12 9.02 5.52
C PRO A 90 -0.83 9.58 6.92
N GLY A 91 -1.88 9.78 7.71
CA GLY A 91 -1.74 10.06 9.14
C GLY A 91 -1.15 8.87 9.90
N TRP A 92 -0.47 9.14 11.03
CA TRP A 92 0.21 8.11 11.84
C TRP A 92 -0.69 7.45 12.88
N LYS A 93 -1.86 8.02 13.18
CA LYS A 93 -2.75 7.48 14.21
C LYS A 93 -3.16 6.03 13.89
N GLY A 94 -2.80 5.12 14.79
CA GLY A 94 -3.13 3.71 14.75
C GLY A 94 -2.26 2.86 13.82
N VAL A 95 -1.22 3.43 13.20
CA VAL A 95 -0.35 2.69 12.27
C VAL A 95 0.33 1.51 12.97
N THR A 96 0.76 1.68 14.22
CA THR A 96 1.41 0.60 15.00
C THR A 96 0.46 -0.52 15.40
N LYS A 97 -0.86 -0.30 15.27
CA LYS A 97 -1.91 -1.30 15.55
C LYS A 97 -2.23 -2.15 14.32
N ILE A 98 -1.91 -1.68 13.12
CA ILE A 98 -2.26 -2.33 11.84
C ILE A 98 -1.05 -2.77 11.02
N ARG A 99 0.16 -2.27 11.32
CA ARG A 99 1.41 -2.67 10.68
C ARG A 99 2.37 -3.28 11.69
N LYS A 100 3.13 -4.27 11.25
CA LYS A 100 4.22 -4.83 12.05
C LYS A 100 5.35 -3.80 12.21
N PRO A 101 6.09 -3.83 13.34
CA PRO A 101 7.28 -3.01 13.54
C PRO A 101 8.28 -3.06 12.38
N GLU A 102 8.53 -4.26 11.85
CA GLU A 102 9.45 -4.50 10.73
C GLU A 102 8.98 -3.77 9.47
N TRP A 103 7.67 -3.83 9.18
CA TRP A 103 7.10 -3.17 8.00
C TRP A 103 7.27 -1.65 8.10
N ILE A 104 7.01 -1.08 9.28
CA ILE A 104 7.18 0.37 9.51
C ILE A 104 8.64 0.76 9.32
N MET A 105 9.58 0.00 9.91
CA MET A 105 11.00 0.31 9.77
C MET A 105 11.48 0.14 8.32
N ASN A 106 11.08 -0.92 7.61
CA ASN A 106 11.40 -1.11 6.18
C ASN A 106 10.82 0.02 5.32
N MET A 107 9.63 0.51 5.63
CA MET A 107 9.04 1.66 4.94
C MET A 107 9.86 2.94 5.18
N ILE A 108 10.36 3.17 6.40
CA ILE A 108 11.17 4.34 6.75
C ILE A 108 12.55 4.30 6.10
N THR A 109 13.23 3.16 6.10
CA THR A 109 14.63 3.03 5.64
C THR A 109 14.76 2.70 4.15
N ASN A 110 13.73 2.08 3.56
CA ASN A 110 13.77 1.49 2.22
C ASN A 110 12.52 1.80 1.39
N ALA A 111 12.05 3.06 1.47
CA ALA A 111 10.81 3.53 0.85
C ALA A 111 10.68 3.17 -0.64
N ASP A 112 11.76 3.25 -1.42
CA ASP A 112 11.71 3.00 -2.86
C ASP A 112 11.34 1.55 -3.19
N VAL A 113 12.01 0.59 -2.56
CA VAL A 113 11.73 -0.83 -2.77
C VAL A 113 10.35 -1.20 -2.23
N MET A 114 9.98 -0.65 -1.07
CA MET A 114 8.64 -0.86 -0.50
C MET A 114 7.56 -0.38 -1.47
N LEU A 115 7.66 0.85 -1.97
CA LEU A 115 6.67 1.40 -2.92
C LEU A 115 6.66 0.69 -4.27
N GLU A 116 7.74 -0.01 -4.64
CA GLU A 116 7.81 -0.80 -5.87
C GLU A 116 7.28 -2.22 -5.73
N LYS A 117 7.44 -2.85 -4.57
CA LYS A 117 7.26 -4.30 -4.42
C LYS A 117 6.29 -4.72 -3.31
N ASP A 118 6.17 -3.95 -2.24
CA ASP A 118 5.27 -4.27 -1.13
C ASP A 118 3.81 -3.93 -1.53
N PRO A 119 2.89 -4.91 -1.56
CA PRO A 119 1.52 -4.67 -2.02
C PRO A 119 0.78 -3.62 -1.19
N ALA A 120 1.05 -3.55 0.12
CA ALA A 120 0.43 -2.59 1.01
C ALA A 120 0.95 -1.16 0.79
N ALA A 121 2.25 -1.00 0.57
CA ALA A 121 2.85 0.29 0.23
C ALA A 121 2.39 0.78 -1.15
N GLN A 122 2.24 -0.13 -2.12
CA GLN A 122 1.65 0.20 -3.43
C GLN A 122 0.20 0.67 -3.31
N GLU A 123 -0.60 0.06 -2.44
CA GLU A 123 -1.98 0.53 -2.21
C GLU A 123 -2.00 1.92 -1.57
N LEU A 124 -1.16 2.15 -0.55
CA LEU A 124 -0.99 3.47 0.05
C LEU A 124 -0.53 4.52 -0.98
N LEU A 125 0.31 4.14 -1.95
CA LEU A 125 0.73 5.03 -3.02
C LEU A 125 -0.42 5.43 -3.94
N LYS A 126 -1.34 4.50 -4.26
CA LYS A 126 -2.56 4.81 -5.03
C LYS A 126 -3.47 5.78 -4.28
N GLU A 127 -3.51 5.67 -2.95
CA GLU A 127 -4.29 6.58 -2.12
C GLU A 127 -3.65 7.96 -2.01
N CYS A 128 -2.33 8.03 -1.82
CA CYS A 128 -1.61 9.28 -1.54
C CYS A 128 -1.20 10.03 -2.81
N LEU A 129 -1.10 9.34 -3.95
CA LEU A 129 -0.73 9.87 -5.28
C LEU A 129 0.66 10.54 -5.35
N VAL A 130 1.42 10.51 -4.25
CA VAL A 130 2.75 11.08 -4.12
C VAL A 130 3.67 10.02 -3.55
N ARG A 131 4.78 9.76 -4.26
CA ARG A 131 5.80 8.81 -3.81
C ARG A 131 6.56 9.39 -2.62
N MET A 132 6.66 8.65 -1.51
CA MET A 132 7.51 9.03 -0.38
C MET A 132 8.99 8.89 -0.81
N PRO A 133 9.79 9.96 -0.76
CA PRO A 133 11.20 9.85 -1.10
C PRO A 133 11.97 9.17 0.04
N ASN A 134 13.05 8.46 -0.28
CA ASN A 134 13.96 7.94 0.72
C ASN A 134 14.60 9.10 1.52
N GLN A 135 14.37 9.13 2.83
CA GLN A 135 14.86 10.18 3.73
C GLN A 135 16.28 9.90 4.28
N ASN A 136 16.92 8.83 3.80
CA ASN A 136 18.23 8.35 4.23
C ASN A 136 18.31 8.22 5.77
N ILE A 137 17.29 7.58 6.36
CA ILE A 137 17.21 7.31 7.79
C ILE A 137 18.02 6.04 8.09
N SER A 138 18.89 6.08 9.08
CA SER A 138 19.59 4.89 9.56
C SER A 138 18.62 3.93 10.27
N ILE A 139 18.98 2.65 10.39
CA ILE A 139 18.15 1.69 11.14
C ILE A 139 17.94 2.14 12.60
N GLU A 140 18.98 2.70 13.23
CA GLU A 140 18.90 3.22 14.61
C GLU A 140 17.93 4.40 14.72
N ASP A 141 17.99 5.35 13.79
CA ASP A 141 17.08 6.49 13.76
C ASP A 141 15.65 6.04 13.45
N ALA A 142 15.48 5.06 12.56
CA ALA A 142 14.17 4.47 12.27
C ALA A 142 13.59 3.76 13.49
N ARG A 143 14.43 3.10 14.32
CA ARG A 143 13.99 2.49 15.58
C ARG A 143 13.51 3.53 16.58
N ALA A 144 14.18 4.69 16.66
CA ALA A 144 13.73 5.80 17.49
C ALA A 144 12.39 6.39 16.99
N VAL A 145 12.24 6.57 15.67
CA VAL A 145 10.97 7.01 15.08
C VAL A 145 9.85 6.02 15.38
N LEU A 146 10.11 4.72 15.25
CA LEU A 146 9.13 3.68 15.58
C LEU A 146 8.69 3.77 17.06
N GLU A 147 9.62 3.98 17.99
CA GLU A 147 9.31 4.17 19.41
C GLU A 147 8.35 5.34 19.63
N PHE A 148 8.61 6.46 18.95
CA PHE A 148 7.73 7.63 18.97
C PHE A 148 6.36 7.35 18.35
N MET A 149 6.28 6.55 17.27
CA MET A 149 5.00 6.11 16.71
C MET A 149 4.17 5.28 17.70
N PHE A 150 4.82 4.41 18.49
CA PHE A 150 4.13 3.66 19.56
C PHE A 150 3.62 4.60 20.66
N GLN A 151 4.41 5.61 21.05
CA GLN A 151 3.95 6.63 22.00
C GLN A 151 2.71 7.37 21.45
N ASN A 152 2.73 7.75 20.18
CA ASN A 152 1.61 8.44 19.52
C ASN A 152 0.30 7.63 19.58
N ASP A 153 0.40 6.31 19.41
CA ASP A 153 -0.76 5.41 19.34
C ASP A 153 -1.22 4.86 20.70
N ALA A 154 -0.46 5.15 21.77
CA ALA A 154 -0.79 4.76 23.14
C ALA A 154 -1.89 5.64 23.78
N GLY A 155 -2.24 6.78 23.16
CA GLY A 155 -3.36 7.66 23.54
C GLY A 155 -4.63 7.42 22.74
#